data_AF-A0A9J6FBR8-F1
#
_entry.id   AF-A0A9J6FBR8-F1
#
_cell.length_a   1.000
_cell.length_b   1.000
_cell.length_c   1.000
_cell.angle_alpha   90.00
_cell.angle_beta   90.00
_cell.angle_gamma   90.00
#
_symmetry.space_group_name_H-M   'P 1'
#
loop_
_entity.id
_entity.type
_entity.pdbx_description
1 polymer ?
#
loop_
_entity_poly.entity_id
_entity_poly.type
_entity_poly.pdbx_seq_one_letter_code
_entity_poly.pdbx_strand_id
1 'polypeptide(L)'
;MHLDANPERRLSRAKALTKMYAQDPSAYYVDAAPYPGRPDAYAVAVISAATGALKTAASIRTTHTTLAEEFAIALALTQLPCTTILSDSRLAILRFATNQLAPATLRICTPSRAPAKLARLTWLPAHTDLPNGGTVNSNVEADATARALTSRAAVHDPTRSVQQPPPKPTPVLTYGEILAWYRDTRRKYPPPHPDLPRAESTILRQLQTEAIWTPVFAKHICPTVYPTDHC
;
A
#
# COMPACT_ATOMS: atom_id res chain seq x y z
N MET A 1 4.64 -5.77 7.13
CA MET A 1 3.68 -4.64 7.25
C MET A 1 4.44 -3.45 7.79
N HIS A 2 4.56 -2.36 7.02
CA HIS A 2 5.22 -1.14 7.49
C HIS A 2 4.15 -0.14 7.96
N LEU A 3 4.33 0.42 9.17
CA LEU A 3 3.63 1.63 9.63
C LEU A 3 4.15 2.82 8.81
N ASP A 4 3.50 3.13 7.70
CA ASP A 4 3.66 4.34 6.87
C ASP A 4 4.89 5.23 7.13
N ALA A 5 6.07 4.81 6.65
CA ALA A 5 7.27 5.64 6.68
C ALA A 5 7.08 6.89 5.81
N ASN A 6 7.62 8.03 6.29
CA ASN A 6 7.62 9.32 5.60
C ASN A 6 6.21 9.84 5.22
N PRO A 7 5.32 10.06 6.21
CA PRO A 7 3.96 10.53 5.96
C PRO A 7 3.92 11.84 5.17
N GLU A 8 4.83 12.78 5.48
CA GLU A 8 4.93 14.06 4.77
C GLU A 8 5.30 13.90 3.30
N ARG A 9 6.28 13.04 2.98
CA ARG A 9 6.69 12.77 1.60
C ARG A 9 5.56 12.12 0.81
N ARG A 10 4.82 11.21 1.44
CA ARG A 10 3.63 10.58 0.85
C ARG A 10 2.54 11.59 0.59
N LEU A 11 2.23 12.45 1.56
CA LEU A 11 1.24 13.50 1.41
C LEU A 11 1.62 14.47 0.28
N SER A 12 2.87 14.94 0.24
CA SER A 12 3.38 15.80 -0.83
C SER A 12 3.31 15.14 -2.20
N ARG A 13 3.64 13.84 -2.30
CA ARG A 13 3.51 13.08 -3.54
C ARG A 13 2.05 12.94 -3.98
N ALA A 14 1.15 12.61 -3.06
CA ALA A 14 -0.28 12.51 -3.36
C ALA A 14 -0.83 13.85 -3.85
N LYS A 15 -0.53 14.95 -3.15
CA LYS A 15 -0.88 16.32 -3.58
C LYS A 15 -0.39 16.62 -5.01
N ALA A 16 0.88 16.33 -5.29
CA ALA A 16 1.48 16.61 -6.59
C ALA A 16 0.80 15.80 -7.71
N LEU A 17 0.57 14.50 -7.51
CA LEU A 17 -0.06 13.64 -8.50
C LEU A 17 -1.53 13.99 -8.72
N THR A 18 -2.29 14.22 -7.65
CA THR A 18 -3.69 14.65 -7.77
C THR A 18 -3.79 15.97 -8.53
N LYS A 19 -2.95 16.96 -8.20
CA LYS A 19 -2.91 18.22 -8.95
C LYS A 19 -2.53 18.03 -10.43
N MET A 20 -1.57 17.14 -10.71
CA MET A 20 -1.09 16.88 -12.07
C MET A 20 -2.18 16.30 -12.98
N TYR A 21 -3.04 15.42 -12.45
CA TYR A 21 -4.05 14.70 -13.24
C TYR A 21 -5.50 15.18 -13.01
N ALA A 22 -5.71 16.19 -12.16
CA ALA A 22 -7.04 16.71 -11.80
C ALA A 22 -7.90 17.18 -12.99
N GLN A 23 -7.30 17.45 -14.15
CA GLN A 23 -8.00 17.92 -15.35
C GLN A 23 -7.78 16.97 -16.55
N ASP A 24 -7.17 15.80 -16.34
CA ASP A 24 -6.93 14.83 -17.41
C ASP A 24 -8.13 13.86 -17.54
N PRO A 25 -8.96 13.98 -18.60
CA PRO A 25 -10.12 13.09 -18.80
C PRO A 25 -9.71 11.64 -19.12
N SER A 26 -8.44 11.42 -19.44
CA SER A 26 -7.85 10.11 -19.77
C SER A 26 -7.07 9.50 -18.60
N ALA A 27 -7.11 10.14 -17.43
CA ALA A 27 -6.53 9.62 -16.19
C ALA A 27 -7.60 8.98 -15.29
N TYR A 28 -7.28 7.81 -14.75
CA TYR A 28 -8.19 7.02 -13.92
C TYR A 28 -7.55 6.61 -12.59
N TYR A 29 -8.31 6.72 -11.51
CA TYR A 29 -8.00 6.10 -10.21
C TYR A 29 -8.66 4.72 -10.14
N VAL A 30 -7.98 3.77 -9.52
CA VAL A 30 -8.50 2.39 -9.37
C VAL A 30 -8.31 1.90 -7.94
N ASP A 31 -9.29 1.16 -7.44
CA ASP A 31 -9.20 0.42 -6.18
C ASP A 31 -10.06 -0.85 -6.21
N ALA A 32 -9.75 -1.79 -5.31
CA ALA A 32 -10.53 -2.99 -5.07
C ALA A 32 -10.84 -3.21 -3.58
N ALA A 33 -12.10 -3.48 -3.25
CA ALA A 33 -12.55 -3.74 -1.88
C ALA A 33 -13.10 -5.17 -1.73
N PRO A 34 -12.74 -5.90 -0.66
CA PRO A 34 -13.29 -7.24 -0.40
C PRO A 34 -14.77 -7.15 0.01
N TYR A 35 -15.57 -8.13 -0.40
CA TYR A 35 -16.96 -8.24 0.07
C TYR A 35 -17.02 -8.64 1.55
N PRO A 36 -17.77 -7.93 2.40
CA PRO A 36 -18.01 -8.34 3.77
C PRO A 36 -18.61 -9.76 3.84
N GLY A 37 -17.99 -10.64 4.62
CA GLY A 37 -18.46 -12.02 4.79
C GLY A 37 -18.29 -12.94 3.57
N ARG A 38 -17.62 -12.49 2.49
CA ARG A 38 -17.25 -13.31 1.33
C ARG A 38 -15.76 -13.17 1.05
N PRO A 39 -14.90 -14.01 1.65
CA PRO A 39 -13.44 -13.86 1.56
C PRO A 39 -12.87 -14.11 0.16
N ASP A 40 -13.67 -14.69 -0.73
CA ASP A 40 -13.30 -15.04 -2.11
C ASP A 40 -13.88 -14.08 -3.15
N ALA A 41 -14.32 -12.88 -2.75
CA ALA A 41 -14.90 -11.91 -3.67
C ALA A 41 -14.45 -10.47 -3.39
N TYR A 42 -14.24 -9.71 -4.46
CA TYR A 42 -13.89 -8.29 -4.41
C TYR A 42 -14.77 -7.49 -5.37
N ALA A 43 -15.14 -6.28 -4.96
CA ALA A 43 -15.68 -5.24 -5.82
C ALA A 43 -14.53 -4.34 -6.29
N VAL A 44 -14.62 -3.85 -7.51
CA VAL A 44 -13.59 -3.07 -8.18
C VAL A 44 -14.22 -1.80 -8.73
N ALA A 45 -13.55 -0.66 -8.56
CA ALA A 45 -14.00 0.63 -9.07
C ALA A 45 -12.92 1.31 -9.91
N VAL A 46 -13.36 1.98 -10.98
CA VAL A 46 -12.53 2.87 -11.80
C VAL A 46 -13.17 4.25 -11.78
N ILE A 47 -12.45 5.24 -11.26
CA ILE A 47 -12.92 6.62 -11.10
C ILE A 47 -12.17 7.54 -12.07
N SER A 48 -12.88 8.48 -12.70
CA SER A 48 -12.24 9.53 -13.52
C SER A 48 -11.50 10.54 -12.65
N ALA A 49 -10.23 10.80 -12.95
CA ALA A 49 -9.46 11.81 -12.24
C ALA A 49 -10.00 13.23 -12.47
N ALA A 50 -10.52 13.51 -13.67
CA ALA A 50 -11.05 14.83 -14.01
C ALA A 50 -12.40 15.15 -13.35
N THR A 51 -13.28 14.15 -13.19
CA THR A 51 -14.66 14.39 -12.74
C THR A 51 -15.00 13.78 -11.39
N GLY A 52 -14.18 12.89 -10.83
CA GLY A 52 -14.52 12.07 -9.67
C GLY A 52 -15.61 11.01 -9.97
N ALA A 53 -16.17 10.97 -11.18
CA ALA A 53 -17.27 10.06 -11.48
C ALA A 53 -16.80 8.62 -11.67
N LEU A 54 -17.62 7.68 -11.22
CA LEU A 54 -17.48 6.26 -11.53
C LEU A 54 -17.58 6.03 -13.04
N LYS A 55 -16.49 5.52 -13.62
CA LYS A 55 -16.42 5.16 -15.06
C LYS A 55 -16.91 3.75 -15.30
N THR A 56 -16.43 2.81 -14.48
CA THR A 56 -16.85 1.42 -14.56
C THR A 56 -16.59 0.72 -13.23
N ALA A 57 -17.26 -0.40 -13.04
CA ALA A 57 -17.12 -1.25 -11.87
C ALA A 57 -17.28 -2.71 -12.26
N ALA A 58 -16.70 -3.60 -11.46
CA ALA A 58 -16.83 -5.03 -11.65
C ALA A 58 -16.73 -5.78 -10.32
N SER A 59 -17.08 -7.07 -10.35
CA SER A 59 -16.81 -8.00 -9.26
C SER A 59 -15.88 -9.09 -9.76
N ILE A 60 -14.91 -9.48 -8.95
CA ILE A 60 -14.03 -10.60 -9.22
C ILE A 60 -14.05 -11.59 -8.07
N ARG A 61 -14.07 -12.88 -8.39
CA ARG A 61 -13.85 -13.94 -7.41
C ARG A 61 -12.36 -14.20 -7.25
N THR A 62 -11.83 -13.90 -6.07
CA THR A 62 -10.45 -14.17 -5.66
C THR A 62 -10.31 -14.02 -4.15
N THR A 63 -9.39 -14.78 -3.55
CA THR A 63 -8.95 -14.59 -2.16
C THR A 63 -7.74 -13.66 -2.05
N HIS A 64 -7.15 -13.25 -3.18
CA HIS A 64 -5.92 -12.46 -3.23
C HIS A 64 -6.21 -11.00 -3.56
N THR A 65 -5.99 -10.10 -2.59
CA THR A 65 -6.16 -8.64 -2.80
C THR A 65 -5.35 -8.13 -3.98
N THR A 66 -4.08 -8.55 -4.11
CA THR A 66 -3.22 -8.15 -5.23
C THR A 66 -3.82 -8.45 -6.60
N LEU A 67 -4.49 -9.60 -6.74
CA LEU A 67 -5.14 -9.99 -7.99
C LEU A 67 -6.33 -9.08 -8.28
N ALA A 68 -7.14 -8.76 -7.25
CA ALA A 68 -8.24 -7.81 -7.40
C ALA A 68 -7.75 -6.41 -7.81
N GLU A 69 -6.63 -5.95 -7.26
CA GLU A 69 -5.99 -4.69 -7.64
C GLU A 69 -5.43 -4.72 -9.08
N GLU A 70 -4.80 -5.82 -9.50
CA GLU A 70 -4.38 -6.00 -10.89
C GLU A 70 -5.57 -5.95 -11.85
N PHE A 71 -6.66 -6.61 -11.47
CA PHE A 71 -7.89 -6.62 -12.25
C PHE A 71 -8.49 -5.21 -12.35
N ALA A 72 -8.37 -4.39 -11.31
CA ALA A 72 -8.78 -2.98 -11.34
C ALA A 72 -8.00 -2.16 -12.37
N ILE A 73 -6.66 -2.34 -12.42
CA ILE A 73 -5.80 -1.73 -13.43
C ILE A 73 -6.20 -2.20 -14.84
N ALA A 74 -6.39 -3.51 -15.04
CA ALA A 74 -6.82 -4.05 -16.33
C ALA A 74 -8.20 -3.53 -16.77
N LEU A 75 -9.14 -3.41 -15.83
CA LEU A 75 -10.47 -2.85 -16.10
C LEU A 75 -10.36 -1.40 -16.55
N ALA A 76 -9.51 -0.58 -15.91
CA ALA A 76 -9.28 0.80 -16.33
C ALA A 76 -8.66 0.91 -17.73
N LEU A 77 -7.78 -0.02 -18.13
CA LEU A 77 -7.23 -0.04 -19.50
C LEU A 77 -8.31 -0.20 -20.57
N THR A 78 -9.45 -0.82 -20.25
CA THR A 78 -10.58 -0.96 -21.18
C THR A 78 -11.42 0.29 -21.35
N GLN A 79 -11.20 1.32 -20.53
CA GLN A 79 -11.97 2.57 -20.56
C GLN A 79 -11.24 3.59 -21.43
N LEU A 80 -11.76 3.83 -22.64
CA LEU A 80 -11.12 4.74 -23.59
C LEU A 80 -11.69 6.17 -23.48
N PRO A 81 -10.85 7.22 -23.63
CA PRO A 81 -9.38 7.18 -23.74
C PRO A 81 -8.70 6.90 -22.39
N CYS A 82 -7.66 6.06 -22.37
CA CYS A 82 -6.83 5.80 -21.19
C CYS A 82 -5.36 6.13 -21.50
N THR A 83 -4.81 7.12 -20.80
CA THR A 83 -3.40 7.51 -20.89
C THR A 83 -2.67 7.35 -19.56
N THR A 84 -3.40 7.40 -18.44
CA THR A 84 -2.81 7.30 -17.11
C THR A 84 -3.71 6.49 -16.17
N ILE A 85 -3.11 5.59 -15.40
CA ILE A 85 -3.77 4.87 -14.32
C ILE A 85 -3.03 5.15 -13.01
N LEU A 86 -3.78 5.55 -11.99
CA LEU A 86 -3.32 5.84 -10.64
C LEU A 86 -3.81 4.73 -9.71
N SER A 87 -2.89 4.01 -9.08
CA SER A 87 -3.18 2.93 -8.14
C SER A 87 -2.28 3.06 -6.91
N ASP A 88 -2.80 2.71 -5.74
CA ASP A 88 -2.01 2.65 -4.50
C ASP A 88 -1.40 1.27 -4.22
N SER A 89 -1.80 0.25 -4.98
CA SER A 89 -1.26 -1.10 -4.92
C SER A 89 0.10 -1.21 -5.60
N ARG A 90 1.18 -1.00 -4.83
CA ARG A 90 2.57 -1.16 -5.30
C ARG A 90 2.83 -2.53 -5.93
N LEU A 91 2.24 -3.58 -5.36
CA LEU A 91 2.47 -4.94 -5.84
C LEU A 91 1.74 -5.23 -7.15
N ALA A 92 0.52 -4.69 -7.34
CA ALA A 92 -0.17 -4.80 -8.64
C ALA A 92 0.60 -4.05 -9.73
N ILE A 93 1.09 -2.85 -9.44
CA ILE A 93 1.93 -2.07 -10.37
C ILE A 93 3.20 -2.84 -10.74
N LEU A 94 3.87 -3.44 -9.76
CA LEU A 94 5.06 -4.25 -10.00
C LEU A 94 4.75 -5.43 -10.92
N ARG A 95 3.65 -6.15 -10.70
CA ARG A 95 3.25 -7.28 -11.54
C ARG A 95 2.97 -6.89 -12.99
N PHE A 96 2.37 -5.72 -13.22
CA PHE A 96 2.26 -5.15 -14.57
C PHE A 96 3.63 -4.86 -15.16
N ALA A 97 4.53 -4.23 -14.41
CA ALA A 97 5.87 -3.88 -14.87
C ALA A 97 6.74 -5.11 -15.20
N THR A 98 6.55 -6.23 -14.49
CA THR A 98 7.30 -7.47 -14.71
C THR A 98 6.56 -8.48 -15.60
N ASN A 99 5.42 -8.10 -16.18
CA ASN A 99 4.58 -8.99 -17.00
C ASN A 99 4.14 -10.29 -16.29
N GLN A 100 3.90 -10.22 -14.97
CA GLN A 100 3.48 -11.33 -14.12
C GLN A 100 2.01 -11.19 -13.70
N LEU A 101 1.13 -11.10 -14.70
CA LEU A 101 -0.30 -10.89 -14.49
C LEU A 101 -1.04 -12.20 -14.24
N ALA A 102 -2.05 -12.15 -13.36
CA ALA A 102 -2.93 -13.30 -13.16
C ALA A 102 -3.77 -13.61 -14.42
N PRO A 103 -4.15 -14.89 -14.66
CA PRO A 103 -4.97 -15.27 -15.81
C PRO A 103 -6.30 -14.52 -15.92
N ALA A 104 -6.94 -14.21 -14.78
CA ALA A 104 -8.18 -13.43 -14.76
C ALA A 104 -7.99 -12.00 -15.28
N THR A 105 -6.86 -11.37 -14.94
CA THR A 105 -6.45 -10.04 -15.42
C THR A 105 -6.18 -10.06 -16.93
N LEU A 106 -5.44 -11.07 -17.42
CA LEU A 106 -5.11 -11.22 -18.84
C LEU A 106 -6.35 -11.36 -19.73
N ARG A 107 -7.42 -12.00 -19.24
CA ARG A 107 -8.69 -12.14 -19.98
C ARG A 107 -9.35 -10.78 -20.27
N ILE A 108 -9.08 -9.75 -19.47
CA ILE A 108 -9.59 -8.40 -19.70
C ILE A 108 -8.71 -7.65 -20.69
N CYS A 109 -7.40 -7.82 -20.58
CA CYS A 109 -6.38 -7.20 -21.44
C CYS A 109 -6.39 -7.79 -22.86
N THR A 110 -7.50 -7.63 -23.58
CA THR A 110 -7.65 -8.06 -24.97
C THR A 110 -7.26 -6.92 -25.93
N PRO A 111 -6.64 -7.21 -27.09
CA PRO A 111 -6.20 -6.17 -28.03
C PRO A 111 -7.33 -5.25 -28.51
N SER A 112 -8.56 -5.76 -28.64
CA SER A 112 -9.74 -4.99 -29.05
C SER A 112 -10.21 -3.98 -28.00
N ARG A 113 -9.72 -4.11 -26.75
CA ARG A 113 -10.05 -3.22 -25.63
C ARG A 113 -8.83 -2.46 -25.11
N ALA A 114 -7.68 -2.60 -25.78
CA ALA A 114 -6.47 -1.91 -25.40
C ALA A 114 -6.52 -0.44 -25.84
N PRO A 115 -5.93 0.49 -25.06
CA PRO A 115 -5.79 1.86 -25.50
C PRO A 115 -4.90 1.94 -26.75
N ALA A 116 -5.29 2.81 -27.68
CA ALA A 116 -4.53 3.04 -28.92
C ALA A 116 -3.12 3.63 -28.65
N LYS A 117 -2.90 4.17 -27.45
CA LYS A 117 -1.62 4.73 -26.98
C LYS A 117 -1.18 3.99 -25.72
N LEU A 118 0.12 3.97 -25.48
CA LEU A 118 0.69 3.44 -24.24
C LEU A 118 0.13 4.21 -23.03
N ALA A 119 -0.48 3.49 -22.09
CA ALA A 119 -0.95 4.05 -20.83
C ALA A 119 0.16 4.01 -19.76
N ARG A 120 0.31 5.09 -19.00
CA ARG A 120 1.24 5.21 -17.89
C ARG A 120 0.59 4.72 -16.60
N LEU A 121 1.18 3.71 -15.97
CA LEU A 121 0.78 3.25 -14.65
C LEU A 121 1.63 3.96 -13.58
N THR A 122 0.98 4.69 -12.67
CA THR A 122 1.66 5.53 -11.66
C THR A 122 1.22 5.16 -10.26
N TRP A 123 2.21 4.93 -9.38
CA TRP A 123 1.94 4.67 -7.96
C TRP A 123 1.61 5.96 -7.19
N LEU A 124 0.48 5.91 -6.49
CA LEU A 124 -0.02 6.94 -5.57
C LEU A 124 -0.04 6.39 -4.13
N PRO A 125 0.36 7.16 -3.11
CA PRO A 125 0.20 6.72 -1.72
C PRO A 125 -1.27 6.57 -1.28
N ALA A 126 -1.61 5.42 -0.69
CA ALA A 126 -2.93 5.15 -0.12
C ALA A 126 -3.33 6.15 0.98
N HIS A 127 -4.65 6.39 1.11
CA HIS A 127 -5.34 7.08 2.22
C HIS A 127 -4.64 8.33 2.76
N THR A 128 -4.10 9.16 1.87
CA THR A 128 -3.58 10.47 2.26
C THR A 128 -4.71 11.47 2.14
N ASP A 129 -5.42 11.67 3.25
CA ASP A 129 -6.38 12.75 3.38
C ASP A 129 -5.62 14.06 3.13
N LEU A 130 -6.08 14.83 2.16
CA LEU A 130 -5.51 16.12 1.85
C LEU A 130 -6.13 17.12 2.83
N PRO A 131 -5.40 17.60 3.86
CA PRO A 131 -5.95 18.62 4.74
C PRO A 131 -6.19 19.88 3.90
N ASN A 132 -7.39 20.44 4.05
CA ASN A 132 -7.82 21.76 3.58
C ASN A 132 -8.13 21.84 2.07
N GLY A 133 -9.31 21.36 1.66
CA GLY A 133 -10.21 21.98 0.66
C GLY A 133 -9.74 22.24 -0.78
N GLY A 134 -8.47 22.00 -1.14
CA GLY A 134 -7.93 22.49 -2.41
C GLY A 134 -8.07 21.53 -3.60
N THR A 135 -8.17 20.22 -3.37
CA THR A 135 -8.32 19.22 -4.43
C THR A 135 -8.85 17.93 -3.83
N VAL A 136 -9.98 17.41 -4.31
CA VAL A 136 -10.51 16.11 -3.86
C VAL A 136 -9.54 15.02 -4.31
N ASN A 137 -9.06 14.21 -3.36
CA ASN A 137 -8.25 13.04 -3.70
C ASN A 137 -9.17 11.91 -4.16
N SER A 138 -9.40 11.80 -5.48
CA SER A 138 -10.27 10.76 -6.04
C SER A 138 -9.74 9.32 -5.84
N ASN A 139 -8.56 9.12 -5.24
CA ASN A 139 -8.17 7.79 -4.73
C ASN A 139 -9.01 7.37 -3.52
N VAL A 140 -9.34 8.32 -2.64
CA VAL A 140 -10.25 8.06 -1.50
C VAL A 140 -11.65 7.75 -2.03
N GLU A 141 -12.06 8.43 -3.11
CA GLU A 141 -13.32 8.17 -3.80
C GLU A 141 -13.33 6.80 -4.50
N ALA A 142 -12.22 6.37 -5.08
CA ALA A 142 -12.09 5.02 -5.64
C ALA A 142 -12.27 3.93 -4.58
N ASP A 143 -11.61 4.06 -3.42
CA ASP A 143 -11.76 3.12 -2.30
C ASP A 143 -13.18 3.18 -1.69
N ALA A 144 -13.71 4.37 -1.45
CA ALA A 144 -15.07 4.54 -0.95
C ALA A 144 -16.10 3.93 -1.91
N THR A 145 -15.93 4.13 -3.22
CA THR A 145 -16.80 3.57 -4.24
C THR A 145 -16.66 2.05 -4.30
N ALA A 146 -15.45 1.50 -4.34
CA ALA A 146 -15.21 0.06 -4.32
C ALA A 146 -15.89 -0.59 -3.10
N ARG A 147 -15.79 0.02 -1.92
CA ARG A 147 -16.48 -0.45 -0.71
C ARG A 147 -18.00 -0.33 -0.82
N ALA A 148 -18.53 0.78 -1.30
CA ALA A 148 -19.98 0.96 -1.48
C ALA A 148 -20.57 -0.10 -2.45
N LEU A 149 -19.81 -0.49 -3.47
CA LEU A 149 -20.20 -1.54 -4.42
C LEU A 149 -20.31 -2.94 -3.79
N THR A 150 -19.72 -3.16 -2.62
CA THR A 150 -19.85 -4.44 -1.90
C THR A 150 -21.25 -4.65 -1.30
N SER A 151 -22.01 -3.57 -1.08
CA SER A 151 -23.32 -3.60 -0.43
C SER A 151 -24.51 -3.55 -1.40
N ARG A 152 -24.30 -3.79 -2.71
CA ARG A 152 -25.33 -3.67 -3.77
C ARG A 152 -26.62 -4.49 -3.55
N ALA A 153 -26.65 -5.45 -2.63
CA ALA A 153 -27.81 -6.30 -2.36
C ALA A 153 -28.12 -6.48 -0.86
N ALA A 154 -27.48 -5.73 0.03
CA ALA A 154 -27.80 -5.82 1.45
C ALA A 154 -29.15 -5.13 1.71
N VAL A 155 -30.16 -5.89 2.16
CA VAL A 155 -31.28 -5.29 2.89
C VAL A 155 -30.65 -4.47 4.01
N HIS A 156 -30.99 -3.18 4.07
CA HIS A 156 -30.43 -2.26 5.05
C HIS A 156 -30.82 -2.76 6.45
N ASP A 157 -29.95 -3.56 7.07
CA ASP A 157 -30.11 -3.98 8.46
C ASP A 157 -29.40 -2.92 9.33
N PRO A 158 -30.16 -2.02 9.99
CA PRO A 158 -29.59 -0.92 10.77
C PRO A 158 -28.79 -1.41 11.99
N THR A 159 -28.82 -2.71 12.31
CA THR A 159 -28.04 -3.30 13.41
C THR A 159 -26.66 -3.78 13.00
N ARG A 160 -26.40 -3.92 11.70
CA ARG A 160 -25.13 -4.48 11.19
C ARG A 160 -24.13 -3.35 10.99
N SER A 161 -23.31 -3.07 12.00
CA SER A 161 -22.14 -2.22 11.82
C SER A 161 -21.22 -2.89 10.79
N VAL A 162 -21.10 -2.27 9.60
CA VAL A 162 -20.07 -2.64 8.63
C VAL A 162 -18.76 -2.16 9.25
N GLN A 163 -18.15 -3.00 10.09
CA GLN A 163 -16.81 -2.75 10.59
C GLN A 163 -15.91 -2.58 9.36
N GLN A 164 -15.31 -1.39 9.23
CA GLN A 164 -14.31 -1.17 8.20
C GLN A 164 -13.21 -2.21 8.42
N PRO A 165 -12.85 -3.00 7.40
CA PRO A 165 -11.70 -3.88 7.50
C PRO A 165 -10.48 -3.01 7.83
N PRO A 166 -9.53 -3.52 8.63
CA PRO A 166 -8.32 -2.78 8.96
C PRO A 166 -7.61 -2.32 7.67
N PRO A 167 -6.95 -1.15 7.69
CA PRO A 167 -6.27 -0.63 6.52
C PRO A 167 -5.29 -1.66 5.96
N LYS A 168 -5.28 -1.79 4.62
CA LYS A 168 -4.39 -2.73 3.92
C LYS A 168 -2.94 -2.34 4.25
N PRO A 169 -2.13 -3.24 4.85
CA PRO A 169 -0.75 -2.91 5.14
C PRO A 169 0.03 -2.74 3.83
N THR A 170 0.84 -1.68 3.74
CA THR A 170 1.69 -1.48 2.56
C THR A 170 2.72 -2.60 2.45
N PRO A 171 2.83 -3.27 1.28
CA PRO A 171 3.80 -4.34 1.10
C PRO A 171 5.22 -3.74 0.99
N VAL A 172 6.15 -4.43 1.65
CA VAL A 172 7.59 -4.11 1.64
C VAL A 172 8.20 -4.95 0.53
N LEU A 173 8.58 -4.33 -0.60
CA LEU A 173 8.86 -5.07 -1.83
C LEU A 173 10.35 -5.22 -2.12
N THR A 174 11.15 -4.24 -1.73
CA THR A 174 12.59 -4.25 -2.01
C THR A 174 13.39 -4.75 -0.82
N TYR A 175 14.54 -5.35 -1.10
CA TYR A 175 15.49 -5.78 -0.05
C TYR A 175 15.84 -4.64 0.91
N GLY A 176 16.08 -3.43 0.39
CA GLY A 176 16.37 -2.25 1.20
C GLY A 176 15.23 -1.86 2.14
N GLU A 177 13.99 -1.90 1.68
CA GLU A 177 12.82 -1.65 2.52
C GLU A 177 12.60 -2.76 3.56
N ILE A 178 12.88 -4.02 3.20
CA ILE A 178 12.83 -5.15 4.14
C ILE A 178 13.85 -4.94 5.26
N LEU A 179 15.09 -4.59 4.92
CA LEU A 179 16.10 -4.27 5.92
C LEU A 179 15.72 -3.06 6.77
N ALA A 180 15.21 -1.99 6.16
CA ALA A 180 14.73 -0.82 6.89
C ALA A 180 13.62 -1.20 7.87
N TRP A 181 12.64 -1.98 7.42
CA TRP A 181 11.57 -2.50 8.27
C TRP A 181 12.10 -3.30 9.45
N TYR A 182 13.02 -4.24 9.22
CA TYR A 182 13.66 -5.01 10.28
C TYR A 182 14.52 -4.17 11.23
N ARG A 183 15.09 -3.06 10.75
CA ARG A 183 15.85 -2.12 11.58
C ARG A 183 14.89 -1.31 12.44
N ASP A 184 13.85 -0.72 11.85
CA ASP A 184 12.90 0.13 12.54
C ASP A 184 12.07 -0.64 13.56
N THR A 185 11.66 -1.88 13.25
CA THR A 185 10.97 -2.76 14.22
C THR A 185 11.86 -3.15 15.41
N ARG A 186 13.17 -3.23 15.22
CA ARG A 186 14.13 -3.48 16.30
C ARG A 186 14.60 -2.20 17.00
N ARG A 187 14.24 -1.03 16.50
CA ARG A 187 14.70 0.26 17.03
C ARG A 187 13.87 0.67 18.26
N LYS A 188 14.20 0.12 19.42
CA LYS A 188 13.59 0.48 20.72
C LYS A 188 13.98 1.89 21.20
N TYR A 189 15.22 2.31 20.93
CA TYR A 189 15.77 3.60 21.33
C TYR A 189 16.00 4.52 20.12
N PRO A 190 16.00 5.86 20.28
CA PRO A 190 16.34 6.77 19.19
C PRO A 190 17.75 6.49 18.62
N PRO A 191 18.02 6.87 17.35
CA PRO A 191 19.35 6.78 16.79
C PRO A 191 20.35 7.60 17.64
N PRO A 192 21.64 7.21 17.68
CA PRO A 192 22.65 7.97 18.40
C PRO A 192 22.73 9.41 17.87
N HIS A 193 22.89 10.38 18.78
CA HIS A 193 23.11 11.77 18.43
C HIS A 193 24.39 11.91 17.59
N PRO A 194 24.46 12.83 16.61
CA PRO A 194 25.67 13.03 15.80
C PRO A 194 26.94 13.30 16.64
N ASP A 195 26.77 13.97 17.78
CA ASP A 195 27.88 14.33 18.68
C ASP A 195 28.27 13.19 19.64
N LEU A 196 27.57 12.06 19.61
CA LEU A 196 27.84 10.94 20.51
C LEU A 196 29.13 10.23 20.07
N PRO A 197 30.09 9.97 20.98
CA PRO A 197 31.30 9.23 20.65
C PRO A 197 30.99 7.89 19.96
N ARG A 198 31.89 7.45 19.07
CA ARG A 198 31.67 6.20 18.31
C ARG A 198 31.48 4.98 19.21
N ALA A 199 32.17 4.93 20.36
CA ALA A 199 32.05 3.85 21.34
C ALA A 199 30.64 3.81 21.94
N GLU A 200 30.14 4.93 22.44
CA GLU A 200 28.79 5.07 23.00
C GLU A 200 27.71 4.83 21.94
N SER A 201 27.92 5.31 20.72
CA SER A 201 27.05 5.02 19.57
C SER A 201 26.95 3.52 19.27
N THR A 202 28.05 2.79 19.45
CA THR A 202 28.10 1.33 19.25
C THR A 202 27.37 0.61 20.37
N ILE A 203 27.59 1.00 21.62
CA ILE A 203 26.89 0.48 22.81
C ILE A 203 25.38 0.71 22.67
N LEU A 204 24.96 1.92 22.26
CA LEU A 204 23.55 2.23 22.05
C LEU A 204 22.90 1.35 20.97
N ARG A 205 23.62 1.07 19.86
CA ARG A 205 23.13 0.13 18.83
C ARG A 205 23.03 -1.31 19.35
N GLN A 206 23.99 -1.75 20.16
CA GLN A 206 23.95 -3.08 20.78
C GLN A 206 22.80 -3.19 21.78
N LEU A 207 22.54 -2.14 22.57
CA LEU A 207 21.36 -2.03 23.45
C LEU A 207 20.06 -2.09 22.65
N GLN A 208 19.96 -1.38 21.52
CA GLN A 208 18.78 -1.41 20.65
C GLN A 208 18.44 -2.83 20.19
N THR A 209 19.45 -3.66 19.89
CA THR A 209 19.27 -5.04 19.43
C THR A 209 19.36 -6.09 20.54
N GLU A 210 19.41 -5.69 21.82
CA GLU A 210 19.63 -6.58 22.97
C GLU A 210 20.85 -7.51 22.81
N ALA A 211 21.87 -7.02 22.12
CA ALA A 211 23.10 -7.76 21.78
C ALA A 211 24.32 -7.20 22.52
N ILE A 212 24.10 -6.44 23.59
CA ILE A 212 25.20 -5.91 24.40
C ILE A 212 25.86 -7.05 25.19
N TRP A 213 27.19 -7.05 25.19
CA TRP A 213 27.96 -8.00 25.96
C TRP A 213 27.97 -7.60 27.43
N THR A 214 27.13 -8.25 28.24
CA THR A 214 27.09 -8.06 29.71
C THR A 214 27.75 -9.22 30.43
N PRO A 215 28.21 -9.06 31.69
CA PRO A 215 28.72 -10.17 32.49
C PRO A 215 27.72 -11.33 32.63
N VAL A 216 26.42 -11.02 32.71
CA VAL A 216 25.33 -12.01 32.68
C VAL A 216 25.37 -12.82 31.37
N PHE A 217 25.47 -12.14 30.23
CA PHE A 217 25.54 -12.80 28.91
C PHE A 217 26.83 -13.61 28.73
N ALA A 218 27.96 -13.07 29.20
CA ALA A 218 29.27 -13.70 29.14
C ALA A 218 29.34 -14.99 29.98
N LYS A 219 28.82 -14.97 31.21
CA LYS A 219 28.68 -16.15 32.09
C LYS A 219 27.78 -17.22 31.47
N HIS A 220 26.72 -16.81 30.78
CA HIS A 220 25.81 -17.74 30.13
C HIS A 220 26.45 -18.45 28.93
N ILE A 221 27.26 -17.75 28.13
CA ILE A 221 27.89 -18.31 26.92
C ILE A 221 29.19 -19.09 27.25
N CYS A 222 30.03 -18.54 28.12
CA CYS A 222 31.34 -19.09 28.47
C CYS A 222 31.55 -19.13 30.00
N PRO A 223 30.81 -19.98 30.73
CA PRO A 223 30.83 -20.00 32.21
C PRO A 223 32.20 -20.36 32.80
N THR A 224 33.03 -21.11 32.06
CA THR A 224 34.39 -21.49 32.50
C THR A 224 35.36 -20.32 32.46
N VAL A 225 35.11 -19.32 31.61
CA VAL A 225 35.94 -18.11 31.47
C VAL A 225 35.37 -16.96 32.31
N TYR A 226 34.04 -16.88 32.43
CA TYR A 226 33.32 -15.85 33.16
C TYR A 226 32.49 -16.47 34.29
N PRO A 227 33.07 -16.68 35.49
CA PRO A 227 32.40 -17.38 36.59
C PRO A 227 31.36 -16.53 37.32
N THR A 228 31.44 -15.20 37.23
CA THR A 228 30.57 -14.24 37.94
C THR A 228 29.83 -13.34 36.96
N ASP A 229 28.63 -12.93 37.34
CA ASP A 229 27.72 -12.04 36.62
C ASP A 229 27.69 -10.61 37.22
N HIS A 230 28.60 -10.31 38.15
CA HIS A 230 28.78 -8.99 38.72
C HIS A 230 29.51 -8.06 37.74
N CYS A 231 29.04 -6.81 37.64
CA CYS A 231 29.68 -5.71 36.93
C CYS A 231 30.67 -4.96 37.83
#